data_AF-A0A923TTD8-F1
#
_entry.id   AF-A0A923TTD8-F1
#
_cell.length_a   1.000
_cell.length_b   1.000
_cell.length_c   1.000
_cell.angle_alpha   90.00
_cell.angle_beta   90.00
_cell.angle_gamma   90.00
#
_symmetry.space_group_name_H-M   'P 1'
#
loop_
_entity.id
_entity.type
_entity.pdbx_description
1 polymer ?
#
loop_
_entity_poly.entity_id
_entity_poly.type
_entity_poly.pdbx_seq_one_letter_code
_entity_poly.pdbx_strand_id
1 'polypeptide(L)'
;MWRKRPGIYPIRYGNNVQLLQSGAPFFDKLTQLIKEAQTEIHFQVYIFEPDTTGQLIAGLLMDAAKRGVKIYMILDAYGSKNFTEVWKYKFKESGISLFFYSPITFGKNLHMGMRLHHKIMVFDSQVALTGGINISDHYSHYNKQIPWLDFAVLTTGKVIQDFVQICYGTLHTVNSRSKHKSKINASNSNNDHLPVHARVLQNNWLQAKFAISWQYRQHIRKAQNRIILFASYFIPSIALKRLLKNAANRGVKVSIILGSVSDVGIVRRASEYFYADMLKEGIELYEWRPSVLHAKIALIDNKWLSVGSYNLNHLSDFGSIECNIEVYDNEFCISAQKSLEELIVKDCDNISWILYLKRFGFFHRFYNAICYGLVRISLNLLFFMQNRNNKKERVKI
;
A
#
# COMPACT_ATOMS: atom_id res chain seq x y z
N MET A 1 -10.42 -28.65 -11.28
CA MET A 1 -10.18 -27.45 -12.10
C MET A 1 -10.20 -26.22 -11.20
N TRP A 2 -9.04 -25.77 -10.70
CA TRP A 2 -8.97 -24.60 -9.80
C TRP A 2 -9.29 -23.33 -10.61
N ARG A 3 -10.51 -22.79 -10.46
CA ARG A 3 -10.86 -21.47 -11.00
C ARG A 3 -9.79 -20.46 -10.54
N LYS A 4 -9.09 -19.81 -11.47
CA LYS A 4 -8.16 -18.71 -11.17
C LYS A 4 -8.88 -17.71 -10.26
N ARG A 5 -8.38 -17.48 -9.04
CA ARG A 5 -9.00 -16.53 -8.11
C ARG A 5 -8.83 -15.11 -8.66
N PRO A 6 -9.89 -14.28 -8.68
CA PRO A 6 -9.78 -12.90 -9.14
C PRO A 6 -8.74 -12.12 -8.34
N GLY A 7 -7.94 -11.30 -9.03
CA GLY A 7 -6.94 -10.43 -8.41
C GLY A 7 -5.59 -11.08 -8.11
N ILE A 8 -5.39 -12.36 -8.44
CA ILE A 8 -4.07 -13.01 -8.40
C ILE A 8 -3.50 -13.04 -9.82
N TYR A 9 -2.42 -12.28 -10.07
CA TYR A 9 -1.66 -12.36 -11.31
C TYR A 9 -0.69 -13.56 -11.27
N PRO A 10 -0.31 -14.13 -12.42
CA PRO A 10 0.62 -15.26 -12.46
C PRO A 10 1.98 -14.87 -11.89
N ILE A 11 2.70 -15.85 -11.33
CA ILE A 11 4.11 -15.64 -10.96
C ILE A 11 4.91 -15.41 -12.23
N ARG A 12 5.64 -14.31 -12.26
CA ARG A 12 6.57 -13.93 -13.32
C ARG A 12 7.99 -14.25 -12.86
N TYR A 13 8.75 -14.86 -13.75
CA TYR A 13 10.18 -15.14 -13.60
C TYR A 13 11.00 -14.03 -14.30
N GLY A 14 12.30 -13.92 -14.04
CA GLY A 14 13.15 -12.95 -14.74
C GLY A 14 12.85 -11.51 -14.36
N ASN A 15 12.79 -11.21 -13.06
CA ASN A 15 12.59 -9.84 -12.56
C ASN A 15 13.78 -9.37 -11.74
N ASN A 16 13.96 -8.06 -11.66
CA ASN A 16 14.80 -7.45 -10.63
C ASN A 16 13.90 -6.62 -9.71
N VAL A 17 14.11 -6.74 -8.40
CA VAL A 17 13.34 -6.05 -7.37
C VAL A 17 14.29 -5.45 -6.36
N GLN A 18 14.14 -4.16 -6.09
CA GLN A 18 14.87 -3.45 -5.05
C GLN A 18 13.88 -2.88 -4.04
N LEU A 19 14.07 -3.20 -2.75
CA LEU A 19 13.31 -2.59 -1.67
C LEU A 19 13.80 -1.17 -1.41
N LEU A 20 12.87 -0.22 -1.34
CA LEU A 20 13.12 1.19 -1.10
C LEU A 20 12.37 1.62 0.16
N GLN A 21 13.08 2.29 1.06
CA GLN A 21 12.47 3.01 2.18
C GLN A 21 12.03 4.40 1.71
N SER A 22 11.00 4.96 2.37
CA SER A 22 10.63 6.38 2.27
C SER A 22 11.81 7.32 2.56
N GLY A 23 11.67 8.59 2.15
CA GLY A 23 12.77 9.57 2.15
C GLY A 23 13.57 9.53 0.85
N ALA A 24 14.88 9.83 0.94
CA ALA A 24 15.78 9.89 -0.21
C ALA A 24 15.76 8.63 -1.11
N PRO A 25 15.82 7.39 -0.59
CA PRO A 25 15.88 6.20 -1.44
C PRO A 25 14.72 6.08 -2.43
N PHE A 26 13.50 6.44 -2.01
CA PHE A 26 12.33 6.45 -2.88
C PHE A 26 12.26 7.69 -3.77
N PHE A 27 12.36 8.89 -3.20
CA PHE A 27 12.14 10.13 -3.96
C PHE A 27 13.24 10.44 -4.97
N ASP A 28 14.48 10.04 -4.70
CA ASP A 28 15.58 10.19 -5.66
C ASP A 28 15.34 9.30 -6.88
N LYS A 29 14.91 8.05 -6.66
CA LYS A 29 14.54 7.14 -7.75
C LYS A 29 13.31 7.60 -8.51
N LEU A 30 12.29 8.10 -7.81
CA LEU A 30 11.09 8.65 -8.46
C LEU A 30 11.45 9.83 -9.37
N THR A 31 12.22 10.81 -8.87
CA THR A 31 12.62 11.98 -9.66
C THR A 31 13.53 11.61 -10.83
N GLN A 32 14.45 10.67 -10.64
CA GLN A 32 15.29 10.11 -11.70
C GLN A 32 14.43 9.51 -12.82
N LEU A 33 13.49 8.62 -12.49
CA LEU A 33 12.65 7.94 -13.46
C LEU A 33 11.74 8.89 -14.24
N ILE A 34 11.20 9.94 -13.61
CA ILE A 34 10.41 10.98 -14.31
C ILE A 34 11.27 11.75 -15.31
N LYS A 35 12.54 12.03 -14.97
CA LYS A 35 13.48 12.74 -15.87
C LYS A 35 13.90 11.85 -17.05
N GLU A 36 14.09 10.56 -16.81
CA GLU A 36 14.55 9.60 -17.80
C GLU A 36 13.44 9.06 -18.72
N ALA A 37 12.18 9.14 -18.32
CA ALA A 37 11.05 8.63 -19.11
C ALA A 37 10.97 9.27 -20.51
N GLN A 38 10.68 8.44 -21.52
CA GLN A 38 10.72 8.81 -22.95
C GLN A 38 9.37 8.68 -23.67
N THR A 39 8.51 7.76 -23.23
CA THR A 39 7.32 7.36 -23.98
C THR A 39 6.02 7.57 -23.20
N GLU A 40 5.90 7.00 -22.01
CA GLU A 40 4.70 7.11 -21.19
C GLU A 40 4.97 6.95 -19.68
N ILE A 41 4.14 7.63 -18.87
CA ILE A 41 4.10 7.49 -17.42
C ILE A 41 2.66 7.23 -17.00
N HIS A 42 2.42 6.09 -16.37
CA HIS A 42 1.19 5.89 -15.59
C HIS A 42 1.47 6.24 -14.14
N PHE A 43 0.66 7.14 -13.58
CA PHE A 43 0.86 7.66 -12.23
C PHE A 43 -0.44 7.54 -11.42
N GLN A 44 -0.53 6.54 -10.55
CA GLN A 44 -1.70 6.31 -9.70
C GLN A 44 -1.30 6.47 -8.23
N VAL A 45 -1.91 7.43 -7.53
CA VAL A 45 -1.63 7.64 -6.10
C VAL A 45 -2.89 8.05 -5.35
N TYR A 46 -2.99 7.63 -4.09
CA TYR A 46 -4.09 8.01 -3.20
C TYR A 46 -3.99 9.48 -2.77
N ILE A 47 -2.83 9.90 -2.24
CA ILE A 47 -2.55 11.27 -1.82
C ILE A 47 -1.50 11.90 -2.75
N PHE A 48 -1.86 13.04 -3.32
CA PHE A 48 -0.94 13.99 -3.94
C PHE A 48 -1.20 15.37 -3.33
N GLU A 49 -0.31 15.80 -2.43
CA GLU A 49 -0.44 17.09 -1.76
C GLU A 49 0.25 18.20 -2.56
N PRO A 50 -0.28 19.44 -2.60
CA PRO A 50 0.36 20.58 -3.24
C PRO A 50 1.46 21.23 -2.36
N ASP A 51 2.19 20.42 -1.60
CA ASP A 51 3.29 20.82 -0.70
C ASP A 51 4.64 20.91 -1.45
N THR A 52 5.75 21.09 -0.72
CA THR A 52 7.08 21.23 -1.35
C THR A 52 7.42 20.03 -2.23
N THR A 53 7.13 18.83 -1.76
CA THR A 53 7.32 17.57 -2.49
C THR A 53 6.42 17.50 -3.71
N GLY A 54 5.13 17.79 -3.55
CA GLY A 54 4.18 17.80 -4.67
C GLY A 54 4.53 18.79 -5.76
N GLN A 55 5.00 19.98 -5.40
CA GLN A 55 5.47 21.01 -6.34
C GLN A 55 6.67 20.54 -7.15
N LEU A 56 7.65 19.91 -6.50
CA LEU A 56 8.80 19.34 -7.19
C LEU A 56 8.38 18.24 -8.18
N ILE A 57 7.62 17.25 -7.72
CA ILE A 57 7.19 16.12 -8.55
C ILE A 57 6.32 16.60 -9.71
N ALA A 58 5.43 17.56 -9.47
CA ALA A 58 4.59 18.13 -10.50
C ALA A 58 5.38 18.90 -11.56
N GLY A 59 6.36 19.70 -11.17
CA GLY A 59 7.25 20.38 -12.11
C GLY A 59 7.94 19.37 -13.04
N LEU A 60 8.49 18.30 -12.48
CA LEU A 60 9.13 17.24 -13.26
C LEU A 60 8.18 16.52 -14.21
N LEU A 61 6.94 16.23 -13.77
CA LEU A 61 5.91 15.63 -14.63
C LEU A 61 5.50 16.59 -15.76
N MET A 62 5.32 17.88 -15.48
CA MET A 62 5.01 18.88 -16.51
C MET A 62 6.16 19.00 -17.52
N ASP A 63 7.41 18.99 -17.07
CA ASP A 63 8.57 19.01 -17.94
C ASP A 63 8.66 17.74 -18.79
N ALA A 64 8.34 16.57 -18.23
CA ALA A 64 8.25 15.34 -19.00
C ALA A 64 7.15 15.38 -20.07
N ALA A 65 5.98 15.93 -19.74
CA ALA A 65 4.89 16.10 -20.70
C ALA A 65 5.29 17.05 -21.84
N LYS A 66 5.99 18.15 -21.55
CA LYS A 66 6.56 19.07 -22.56
C LYS A 66 7.60 18.41 -23.46
N ARG A 67 8.35 17.42 -22.96
CA ARG A 67 9.25 16.59 -23.79
C ARG A 67 8.51 15.60 -24.71
N GLY A 68 7.18 15.50 -24.61
CA GLY A 68 6.35 14.61 -25.42
C GLY A 68 5.99 13.27 -24.74
N VAL A 69 6.35 13.08 -23.47
CA VAL A 69 6.01 11.87 -22.71
C VAL A 69 4.50 11.87 -22.40
N LYS A 70 3.81 10.77 -22.68
CA LYS A 70 2.37 10.64 -22.39
C LYS A 70 2.14 10.33 -20.92
N ILE A 71 1.50 11.24 -20.19
CA ILE A 71 1.29 11.06 -18.75
C ILE A 71 -0.19 10.82 -18.46
N TYR A 72 -0.51 9.65 -17.89
CA TYR A 72 -1.83 9.29 -17.38
C TYR A 72 -1.82 9.31 -15.86
N MET A 73 -2.36 10.39 -15.28
CA MET A 73 -2.40 10.59 -13.85
C MET A 73 -3.79 10.32 -13.30
N ILE A 74 -3.89 9.42 -12.32
CA ILE A 74 -5.14 9.08 -11.65
C ILE A 74 -4.96 9.28 -10.16
N LEU A 75 -5.70 10.24 -9.61
CA LEU A 75 -5.69 10.57 -8.19
C LEU A 75 -6.97 10.08 -7.53
N ASP A 76 -6.89 9.65 -6.28
CA ASP A 76 -8.09 9.44 -5.48
C ASP A 76 -8.71 10.79 -5.05
N ALA A 77 -10.01 10.99 -5.29
CA ALA A 77 -10.63 12.30 -5.09
C ALA A 77 -10.71 12.80 -3.63
N TYR A 78 -10.55 11.92 -2.65
CA TYR A 78 -10.60 12.28 -1.22
C TYR A 78 -9.20 12.37 -0.64
N GLY A 79 -8.35 11.40 -0.96
CA GLY A 79 -6.93 11.45 -0.58
C GLY A 79 -6.25 12.68 -1.18
N SER A 80 -6.63 13.08 -2.40
CA SER A 80 -6.09 14.26 -3.08
C SER A 80 -7.09 15.43 -3.13
N LYS A 81 -7.94 15.59 -2.10
CA LYS A 81 -8.94 16.68 -2.04
C LYS A 81 -8.33 18.09 -2.05
N ASN A 82 -7.07 18.22 -1.63
CA ASN A 82 -6.33 19.48 -1.60
C ASN A 82 -5.80 19.88 -2.99
N PHE A 83 -5.97 19.03 -4.01
CA PHE A 83 -5.58 19.32 -5.38
C PHE A 83 -6.56 20.32 -6.04
N THR A 84 -6.23 21.60 -5.98
CA THR A 84 -7.13 22.71 -6.36
C THR A 84 -7.38 22.81 -7.87
N GLU A 85 -8.38 23.59 -8.28
CA GLU A 85 -8.66 23.85 -9.70
C GLU A 85 -7.47 24.48 -10.45
N VAL A 86 -6.68 25.31 -9.77
CA VAL A 86 -5.46 25.90 -10.33
C VAL A 86 -4.46 24.81 -10.73
N TRP A 87 -4.30 23.79 -9.89
CA TRP A 87 -3.44 22.65 -10.16
C TRP A 87 -3.98 21.79 -11.31
N LYS A 88 -5.30 21.54 -11.34
CA LYS A 88 -5.94 20.81 -12.44
C LYS A 88 -5.72 21.50 -13.78
N TYR A 89 -5.85 22.83 -13.81
CA TYR A 89 -5.58 23.63 -14.99
C TYR A 89 -4.12 23.51 -15.43
N LYS A 90 -3.15 23.75 -14.53
CA LYS A 90 -1.71 23.64 -14.86
C LYS A 90 -1.33 22.27 -15.44
N PHE A 91 -1.85 21.19 -14.86
CA PHE A 91 -1.58 19.83 -15.34
C PHE A 91 -2.15 19.62 -16.75
N LYS A 92 -3.40 20.04 -16.96
CA LYS A 92 -4.07 19.89 -18.25
C LYS A 92 -3.39 20.70 -19.36
N GLU A 93 -3.03 21.96 -19.07
CA GLU A 93 -2.29 22.84 -20.01
C GLU A 93 -0.91 22.29 -20.37
N SER A 94 -0.25 21.59 -19.42
CA SER A 94 1.04 20.94 -19.67
C SER A 94 0.93 19.65 -20.48
N GLY A 95 -0.28 19.21 -20.86
CA GLY A 95 -0.50 17.98 -21.62
C GLY A 95 -0.69 16.71 -20.78
N ILE A 96 -0.84 16.83 -19.45
CA ILE A 96 -1.06 15.68 -18.57
C ILE A 96 -2.53 15.26 -18.60
N SER A 97 -2.78 13.97 -18.85
CA SER A 97 -4.12 13.38 -18.78
C SER A 97 -4.48 13.08 -17.32
N LEU A 98 -5.08 14.05 -16.64
CA LEU A 98 -5.47 13.98 -15.23
C LEU A 98 -6.91 13.48 -15.03
N PHE A 99 -7.07 12.48 -14.16
CA PHE A 99 -8.35 11.91 -13.77
C PHE A 99 -8.46 11.79 -12.25
N PHE A 100 -9.68 11.85 -11.73
CA PHE A 100 -10.00 11.61 -10.32
C PHE A 100 -10.86 10.37 -10.17
N TYR A 101 -10.42 9.41 -9.35
CA TYR A 101 -11.15 8.22 -9.02
C TYR A 101 -12.15 8.48 -7.89
N SER A 102 -13.38 7.97 -8.05
CA SER A 102 -14.49 8.09 -7.10
C SER A 102 -14.69 9.53 -6.56
N PRO A 103 -14.96 10.53 -7.44
CA PRO A 103 -15.29 11.89 -7.01
C PRO A 103 -16.47 11.88 -6.03
N ILE A 104 -16.36 12.67 -4.95
CA ILE A 104 -17.40 12.77 -3.94
C ILE A 104 -18.51 13.67 -4.48
N THR A 105 -19.73 13.13 -4.59
CA THR A 105 -20.90 13.91 -4.99
C THR A 105 -21.77 14.22 -3.78
N PHE A 106 -22.05 15.51 -3.54
CA PHE A 106 -22.97 15.97 -2.50
C PHE A 106 -24.40 16.13 -3.05
N GLY A 107 -25.43 15.70 -2.30
CA GLY A 107 -26.84 15.78 -2.70
C GLY A 107 -27.69 14.62 -2.18
N LYS A 108 -28.90 14.40 -2.73
CA LYS A 108 -29.85 13.32 -2.33
C LYS A 108 -29.29 11.90 -2.48
N ASN A 109 -28.16 11.73 -3.17
CA ASN A 109 -27.42 10.47 -3.25
C ASN A 109 -25.94 10.72 -2.89
N LEU A 110 -25.61 10.66 -1.59
CA LEU A 110 -24.22 10.70 -1.14
C LEU A 110 -23.48 9.44 -1.63
N HIS A 111 -22.66 9.59 -2.68
CA HIS A 111 -21.86 8.51 -3.23
C HIS A 111 -20.45 8.52 -2.63
N MET A 112 -20.19 7.60 -1.71
CA MET A 112 -18.86 7.23 -1.26
C MET A 112 -18.53 5.88 -1.89
N GLY A 113 -17.83 5.90 -3.02
CA GLY A 113 -17.35 4.69 -3.69
C GLY A 113 -16.17 4.05 -2.96
N MET A 114 -15.68 2.94 -3.49
CA MET A 114 -14.38 2.41 -3.07
C MET A 114 -13.27 3.41 -3.38
N ARG A 115 -12.23 3.46 -2.53
CA ARG A 115 -11.11 4.38 -2.70
C ARG A 115 -10.02 3.77 -3.56
N LEU A 116 -9.41 4.56 -4.44
CA LEU A 116 -8.22 4.11 -5.15
C LEU A 116 -7.03 4.27 -4.20
N HIS A 117 -6.65 3.20 -3.50
CA HIS A 117 -5.55 3.24 -2.55
C HIS A 117 -4.21 2.82 -3.16
N HIS A 118 -4.14 2.70 -4.49
CA HIS A 118 -2.90 2.45 -5.23
C HIS A 118 -1.84 3.53 -4.96
N LYS A 119 -0.57 3.11 -4.99
CA LYS A 119 0.60 3.96 -5.23
C LYS A 119 1.46 3.23 -6.27
N ILE A 120 1.06 3.33 -7.53
CA ILE A 120 1.67 2.62 -8.66
C ILE A 120 2.14 3.67 -9.66
N MET A 121 3.44 3.70 -9.93
CA MET A 121 4.02 4.49 -11.00
C MET A 121 4.72 3.55 -11.99
N VAL A 122 4.34 3.61 -13.27
CA VAL A 122 4.98 2.81 -14.33
C VAL A 122 5.57 3.75 -15.36
N PHE A 123 6.84 3.52 -15.71
CA PHE A 123 7.62 4.32 -16.65
C PHE A 123 7.96 3.46 -17.87
N ASP A 124 7.56 3.96 -19.05
CA ASP A 124 7.86 3.38 -20.37
C ASP A 124 7.50 1.90 -20.53
N SER A 125 6.53 1.42 -19.74
CA SER A 125 6.18 -0.01 -19.65
C SER A 125 7.38 -0.93 -19.34
N GLN A 126 8.44 -0.39 -18.70
CA GLN A 126 9.70 -1.11 -18.41
C GLN A 126 10.06 -1.13 -16.92
N VAL A 127 9.68 -0.10 -16.17
CA VAL A 127 10.03 0.06 -14.77
C VAL A 127 8.78 0.43 -13.97
N ALA A 128 8.64 -0.12 -12.77
CA ALA A 128 7.55 0.23 -11.86
C ALA A 128 8.05 0.55 -10.46
N LEU A 129 7.48 1.59 -9.86
CA LEU A 129 7.51 1.85 -8.43
C LEU A 129 6.14 1.51 -7.84
N THR A 130 6.11 0.66 -6.82
CA THR A 130 4.87 0.32 -6.10
C THR A 130 5.11 0.14 -4.60
N GLY A 131 4.16 0.53 -3.75
CA GLY A 131 4.35 0.48 -2.30
C GLY A 131 3.25 1.15 -1.50
N GLY A 132 3.61 1.62 -0.29
CA GLY A 132 2.75 2.41 0.59
C GLY A 132 2.92 3.93 0.44
N ILE A 133 4.00 4.39 -0.21
CA ILE A 133 4.45 5.79 -0.22
C ILE A 133 3.59 6.68 -1.12
N ASN A 134 3.04 7.76 -0.57
CA ASN A 134 2.30 8.79 -1.30
C ASN A 134 3.19 9.99 -1.69
N ILE A 135 2.63 10.95 -2.46
CA ILE A 135 3.33 12.19 -2.80
C ILE A 135 2.94 13.27 -1.79
N SER A 136 3.78 13.42 -0.76
CA SER A 136 3.69 14.47 0.24
C SER A 136 5.01 14.60 0.99
N ASP A 137 5.23 15.80 1.52
CA ASP A 137 6.24 16.19 2.51
C ASP A 137 6.37 15.22 3.69
N HIS A 138 5.29 14.53 4.07
CA HIS A 138 5.36 13.50 5.13
C HIS A 138 6.27 12.32 4.79
N TYR A 139 6.45 12.00 3.51
CA TYR A 139 7.24 10.83 3.07
C TYR A 139 8.60 11.22 2.50
N SER A 140 8.82 12.49 2.21
CA SER A 140 10.01 12.96 1.50
C SER A 140 11.04 13.53 2.46
N HIS A 141 12.27 13.65 1.96
CA HIS A 141 13.37 14.29 2.68
C HIS A 141 13.50 15.78 2.34
N TYR A 142 12.73 16.30 1.37
CA TYR A 142 12.91 17.65 0.82
C TYR A 142 12.55 18.77 1.80
N ASN A 143 11.62 18.51 2.72
CA ASN A 143 11.18 19.46 3.74
C ASN A 143 12.02 19.39 5.04
N LYS A 144 13.11 18.60 5.07
CA LYS A 144 14.01 18.40 6.22
C LYS A 144 13.35 17.80 7.48
N GLN A 145 12.10 17.31 7.39
CA GLN A 145 11.49 16.53 8.47
C GLN A 145 11.93 15.07 8.39
N ILE A 146 11.85 14.34 9.51
CA ILE A 146 12.05 12.90 9.50
C ILE A 146 10.89 12.27 8.72
N PRO A 147 11.14 11.58 7.59
CA PRO A 147 10.08 10.98 6.80
C PRO A 147 9.31 9.94 7.61
N TRP A 148 8.00 9.84 7.37
CA TRP A 148 7.18 8.71 7.81
C TRP A 148 7.79 7.42 7.29
N LEU A 149 7.88 6.39 8.14
CA LEU A 149 8.44 5.11 7.72
C LEU A 149 7.43 4.35 6.87
N ASP A 150 7.78 4.13 5.61
CA ASP A 150 7.03 3.31 4.67
C ASP A 150 7.98 2.68 3.64
N PHE A 151 7.48 1.73 2.86
CA PHE A 151 8.26 0.98 1.89
C PHE A 151 7.59 0.95 0.52
N ALA A 152 8.43 0.92 -0.50
CA ALA A 152 8.08 0.62 -1.87
C ALA A 152 9.12 -0.31 -2.47
N VAL A 153 8.85 -0.80 -3.69
CA VAL A 153 9.85 -1.49 -4.49
C VAL A 153 10.00 -0.83 -5.84
N LEU A 154 11.24 -0.77 -6.29
CA LEU A 154 11.59 -0.55 -7.68
C LEU A 154 11.68 -1.91 -8.37
N THR A 155 10.93 -2.08 -9.43
CA THR A 155 10.81 -3.36 -10.13
C THR A 155 11.05 -3.19 -11.62
N THR A 156 11.70 -4.18 -12.24
CA THR A 156 11.85 -4.33 -13.70
C THR A 156 11.66 -5.79 -14.08
N GLY A 157 11.47 -6.07 -15.38
CA GLY A 157 11.32 -7.43 -15.92
C GLY A 157 9.86 -7.81 -16.21
N LYS A 158 9.59 -9.12 -16.27
CA LYS A 158 8.31 -9.63 -16.80
C LYS A 158 7.09 -9.21 -15.97
N VAL A 159 7.22 -8.91 -14.68
CA VAL A 159 6.12 -8.47 -13.81
C VAL A 159 5.56 -7.09 -14.16
N ILE A 160 6.28 -6.29 -14.96
CA ILE A 160 5.81 -4.97 -15.38
C ILE A 160 4.53 -5.04 -16.21
N GLN A 161 4.35 -6.09 -17.00
CA GLN A 161 3.13 -6.29 -17.79
C GLN A 161 1.86 -6.33 -16.91
N ASP A 162 1.98 -6.84 -15.68
CA ASP A 162 0.85 -6.95 -14.75
C ASP A 162 0.49 -5.56 -14.20
N PHE A 163 1.49 -4.72 -13.89
CA PHE A 163 1.26 -3.33 -13.51
C PHE A 163 0.67 -2.51 -14.66
N VAL A 164 1.19 -2.67 -15.88
CA VAL A 164 0.65 -2.01 -17.08
C VAL A 164 -0.82 -2.38 -17.28
N GLN A 165 -1.16 -3.67 -17.15
CA GLN A 165 -2.56 -4.13 -17.24
C GLN A 165 -3.46 -3.49 -16.17
N ILE A 166 -2.97 -3.36 -14.93
CA ILE A 166 -3.69 -2.65 -13.86
C ILE A 166 -3.87 -1.18 -14.22
N CYS A 167 -2.82 -0.53 -14.70
CA CYS A 167 -2.83 0.89 -15.02
C CYS A 167 -3.86 1.24 -16.10
N TYR A 168 -3.86 0.48 -17.20
CA TYR A 168 -4.84 0.63 -18.27
C TYR A 168 -6.26 0.24 -17.82
N GLY A 169 -6.41 -0.81 -17.00
CA GLY A 169 -7.72 -1.19 -16.44
C GLY A 169 -8.35 -0.08 -15.60
N THR A 170 -7.57 0.57 -14.73
CA THR A 170 -8.04 1.74 -13.97
C THR A 170 -8.33 2.92 -14.90
N LEU A 171 -7.48 3.17 -15.91
CA LEU A 171 -7.70 4.24 -16.89
C LEU A 171 -9.03 4.06 -17.65
N HIS A 172 -9.34 2.84 -18.10
CA HIS A 172 -10.63 2.54 -18.73
C HIS A 172 -11.82 2.75 -17.79
N THR A 173 -11.63 2.50 -16.49
CA THR A 173 -12.67 2.71 -15.48
C THR A 173 -13.01 4.20 -15.34
N VAL A 174 -12.02 5.08 -15.34
CA VAL A 174 -12.22 6.54 -15.21
C VAL A 174 -12.45 7.25 -16.55
N ASN A 175 -12.13 6.60 -17.67
CA ASN A 175 -12.30 7.13 -19.02
C ASN A 175 -12.75 6.04 -19.99
N SER A 176 -14.06 5.77 -20.02
CA SER A 176 -14.67 4.70 -20.82
C SER A 176 -14.52 4.87 -22.34
N ARG A 177 -14.29 6.09 -22.82
CA ARG A 177 -14.07 6.40 -24.24
C ARG A 177 -12.62 6.18 -24.69
N SER A 178 -11.72 5.88 -23.76
CA SER A 178 -10.31 5.63 -24.08
C SER A 178 -10.20 4.38 -24.97
N LYS A 179 -9.70 4.55 -26.21
CA LYS A 179 -9.32 3.45 -27.11
C LYS A 179 -7.88 2.97 -26.91
N HIS A 180 -7.26 3.33 -25.79
CA HIS A 180 -5.84 3.02 -25.54
C HIS A 180 -5.65 1.50 -25.42
N LYS A 181 -5.14 0.89 -26.48
CA LYS A 181 -4.57 -0.45 -26.42
C LYS A 181 -3.11 -0.29 -26.03
N SER A 182 -2.75 -0.83 -24.87
CA SER A 182 -1.35 -0.96 -24.50
C SER A 182 -0.61 -1.67 -25.65
N LYS A 183 0.39 -1.00 -26.23
CA LYS A 183 1.49 -1.74 -26.84
C LYS A 183 2.35 -2.19 -25.66
N ILE A 184 2.03 -3.34 -25.09
CA ILE A 184 2.99 -4.04 -24.23
C ILE A 184 4.11 -4.38 -25.21
N ASN A 185 5.09 -3.49 -25.34
CA ASN A 185 6.40 -3.88 -25.80
C ASN A 185 6.85 -4.81 -24.69
N ALA A 186 6.59 -6.12 -24.86
CA ALA A 186 7.25 -7.12 -24.05
C ALA A 186 8.72 -6.75 -24.21
N SER A 187 9.30 -6.13 -23.18
CA SER A 187 10.71 -5.85 -23.23
C SER A 187 11.33 -7.23 -23.42
N ASN A 188 11.87 -7.48 -24.60
CA ASN A 188 12.71 -8.64 -24.90
C ASN A 188 14.03 -8.52 -24.12
N SER A 189 14.00 -8.03 -22.87
CA SER A 189 15.01 -8.41 -21.92
C SER A 189 14.78 -9.90 -21.68
N ASN A 190 15.43 -10.70 -22.53
CA ASN A 190 15.67 -12.13 -22.35
C ASN A 190 16.58 -12.36 -21.12
N ASN A 191 16.35 -11.61 -20.04
CA ASN A 191 17.03 -11.78 -18.78
C ASN A 191 16.28 -12.83 -17.96
N ASP A 192 16.13 -14.02 -18.55
CA ASP A 192 15.76 -15.23 -17.81
C ASP A 192 16.80 -15.59 -16.73
N HIS A 193 17.95 -14.90 -16.73
CA HIS A 193 18.99 -14.94 -15.71
C HIS A 193 18.71 -14.10 -14.46
N LEU A 194 17.68 -13.25 -14.45
CA LEU A 194 17.33 -12.50 -13.25
C LEU A 194 16.58 -13.41 -12.26
N PRO A 195 17.09 -13.58 -11.02
CA PRO A 195 16.68 -14.68 -10.14
C PRO A 195 15.30 -14.48 -9.51
N VAL A 196 14.77 -13.24 -9.51
CA VAL A 196 13.64 -12.91 -8.64
C VAL A 196 12.31 -13.31 -9.25
N HIS A 197 11.58 -14.17 -8.55
CA HIS A 197 10.19 -14.48 -8.86
C HIS A 197 9.27 -13.49 -8.15
N ALA A 198 8.34 -12.89 -8.89
CA ALA A 198 7.42 -11.92 -8.34
C ALA A 198 6.01 -12.04 -8.93
N ARG A 199 5.01 -11.56 -8.21
CA ARG A 199 3.66 -11.36 -8.77
C ARG A 199 2.95 -10.19 -8.15
N VAL A 200 1.97 -9.69 -8.88
CA VAL A 200 1.07 -8.63 -8.43
C VAL A 200 -0.22 -9.23 -7.89
N LEU A 201 -0.75 -8.62 -6.84
CA LEU A 201 -2.03 -8.96 -6.25
C LEU A 201 -2.90 -7.71 -6.13
N GLN A 202 -4.21 -7.89 -6.30
CA GLN A 202 -5.20 -6.85 -6.07
C GLN A 202 -6.25 -7.26 -5.05
N ASN A 203 -6.58 -6.34 -4.15
CA ASN A 203 -7.87 -6.37 -3.46
C ASN A 203 -8.80 -5.34 -4.08
N ASN A 204 -10.01 -5.79 -4.41
CA ASN A 204 -11.11 -4.96 -4.87
C ASN A 204 -12.40 -5.72 -4.57
N TRP A 205 -13.07 -5.36 -3.49
CA TRP A 205 -14.27 -6.05 -3.02
C TRP A 205 -15.40 -6.03 -4.05
N LEU A 206 -15.57 -4.93 -4.78
CA LEU A 206 -16.57 -4.82 -5.84
C LEU A 206 -16.37 -5.83 -6.97
N GLN A 207 -15.13 -6.25 -7.21
CA GLN A 207 -14.76 -7.24 -8.23
C GLN A 207 -14.50 -8.63 -7.65
N ALA A 208 -14.89 -8.88 -6.40
CA ALA A 208 -14.62 -10.12 -5.66
C ALA A 208 -13.12 -10.51 -5.63
N LYS A 209 -12.23 -9.50 -5.67
CA LYS A 209 -10.78 -9.68 -5.58
C LYS A 209 -10.36 -9.55 -4.12
N PHE A 210 -9.93 -10.64 -3.51
CA PHE A 210 -9.43 -10.73 -2.11
C PHE A 210 -8.04 -11.34 -2.05
N ALA A 211 -7.27 -11.17 -3.13
CA ALA A 211 -6.02 -11.85 -3.36
C ALA A 211 -5.01 -11.58 -2.25
N ILE A 212 -4.85 -10.32 -1.85
CA ILE A 212 -3.87 -9.88 -0.86
C ILE A 212 -4.22 -10.49 0.50
N SER A 213 -5.44 -10.26 0.99
CA SER A 213 -5.84 -10.76 2.31
C SER A 213 -5.82 -12.28 2.38
N TRP A 214 -6.20 -12.97 1.29
CA TRP A 214 -6.10 -14.42 1.20
C TRP A 214 -4.65 -14.90 1.26
N GLN A 215 -3.75 -14.22 0.56
CA GLN A 215 -2.33 -14.56 0.52
C GLN A 215 -1.63 -14.39 1.87
N TYR A 216 -1.87 -13.28 2.57
CA TYR A 216 -1.42 -13.11 3.96
C TYR A 216 -1.88 -14.29 4.83
N ARG A 217 -3.16 -14.68 4.74
CA ARG A 217 -3.67 -15.82 5.52
C ARG A 217 -2.99 -17.14 5.16
N GLN A 218 -2.72 -17.40 3.87
CA GLN A 218 -2.04 -18.64 3.46
C GLN A 218 -0.60 -18.69 3.94
N HIS A 219 0.15 -17.60 3.81
CA HIS A 219 1.56 -17.57 4.22
C HIS A 219 1.70 -17.63 5.74
N ILE A 220 0.89 -16.89 6.51
CA ILE A 220 0.90 -16.98 7.99
C ILE A 220 0.53 -18.39 8.46
N ARG A 221 -0.45 -19.04 7.80
CA ARG A 221 -0.85 -20.41 8.14
C ARG A 221 0.28 -21.42 7.91
N LYS A 222 1.10 -21.20 6.89
CA LYS A 222 2.19 -22.10 6.49
C LYS A 222 3.54 -21.74 7.11
N ALA A 223 3.65 -20.61 7.79
CA ALA A 223 4.89 -20.14 8.38
C ALA A 223 5.47 -21.17 9.35
N GLN A 224 6.79 -21.36 9.27
CA GLN A 224 7.55 -22.38 10.01
C GLN A 224 8.56 -21.79 10.99
N ASN A 225 9.18 -20.64 10.66
CA ASN A 225 10.32 -20.11 11.41
C ASN A 225 10.03 -18.70 11.94
N ARG A 226 9.67 -17.76 11.07
CA ARG A 226 9.56 -16.35 11.44
C ARG A 226 8.57 -15.56 10.61
N ILE A 227 7.86 -14.65 11.26
CA ILE A 227 6.97 -13.66 10.65
C ILE A 227 7.40 -12.27 11.16
N ILE A 228 7.70 -11.35 10.25
CA ILE A 228 7.94 -9.93 10.56
C ILE A 228 6.87 -9.10 9.84
N LEU A 229 6.11 -8.31 10.59
CA LEU A 229 5.07 -7.42 10.06
C LEU A 229 5.35 -5.99 10.48
N PHE A 230 5.54 -5.08 9.53
CA PHE A 230 5.39 -3.65 9.79
C PHE A 230 4.00 -3.25 9.32
N ALA A 231 3.16 -2.84 10.27
CA ALA A 231 1.73 -2.69 10.03
C ALA A 231 1.21 -1.37 10.57
N SER A 232 0.98 -0.42 9.67
CA SER A 232 0.21 0.78 10.00
C SER A 232 -1.26 0.47 10.22
N TYR A 233 -1.92 1.22 11.12
CA TYR A 233 -3.34 1.10 11.40
C TYR A 233 -3.79 -0.35 11.68
N PHE A 234 -3.02 -1.05 12.52
CA PHE A 234 -3.19 -2.48 12.80
C PHE A 234 -4.46 -2.77 13.61
N ILE A 235 -5.52 -3.13 12.88
CA ILE A 235 -6.81 -3.54 13.43
C ILE A 235 -7.18 -4.87 12.75
N PRO A 236 -6.52 -5.98 13.14
CA PRO A 236 -6.62 -7.24 12.42
C PRO A 236 -8.02 -7.83 12.55
N SER A 237 -8.47 -8.50 11.50
CA SER A 237 -9.69 -9.32 11.56
C SER A 237 -9.53 -10.47 12.55
N ILE A 238 -10.66 -11.01 13.04
CA ILE A 238 -10.68 -12.18 13.93
C ILE A 238 -9.92 -13.36 13.29
N ALA A 239 -10.05 -13.56 11.99
CA ALA A 239 -9.37 -14.63 11.26
C ALA A 239 -7.85 -14.41 11.22
N LEU A 240 -7.39 -13.19 10.88
CA LEU A 240 -5.97 -12.86 10.85
C LEU A 240 -5.34 -13.00 12.25
N LYS A 241 -6.02 -12.45 13.26
CA LYS A 241 -5.62 -12.54 14.66
C LYS A 241 -5.44 -13.99 15.12
N ARG A 242 -6.41 -14.88 14.84
CA ARG A 242 -6.30 -16.31 15.15
C ARG A 242 -5.12 -16.97 14.44
N LEU A 243 -4.86 -16.61 13.18
CA LEU A 243 -3.74 -17.18 12.43
C LEU A 243 -2.38 -16.77 13.00
N LEU A 244 -2.22 -15.52 13.43
CA LEU A 244 -1.00 -15.04 14.09
C LEU A 244 -0.76 -15.75 15.42
N LYS A 245 -1.79 -15.86 16.27
CA LYS A 245 -1.74 -16.61 17.54
C LYS A 245 -1.39 -18.08 17.29
N ASN A 246 -2.03 -18.72 16.32
CA ASN A 246 -1.73 -20.10 15.96
C ASN A 246 -0.32 -20.28 15.40
N ALA A 247 0.27 -19.27 14.75
CA ALA A 247 1.67 -19.32 14.32
C ALA A 247 2.60 -19.27 15.53
N ALA A 248 2.39 -18.33 16.45
CA ALA A 248 3.17 -18.23 17.68
C ALA A 248 3.08 -19.51 18.53
N ASN A 249 1.88 -20.09 18.68
CA ASN A 249 1.68 -21.35 19.41
C ASN A 249 2.33 -22.57 18.75
N ARG A 250 2.69 -22.50 17.46
CA ARG A 250 3.53 -23.52 16.79
C ARG A 250 5.03 -23.32 16.99
N GLY A 251 5.44 -22.29 17.74
CA GLY A 251 6.85 -21.92 17.93
C GLY A 251 7.41 -20.98 16.85
N VAL A 252 6.58 -20.46 15.94
CA VAL A 252 7.02 -19.47 14.94
C VAL A 252 7.30 -18.15 15.65
N LYS A 253 8.47 -17.54 15.42
CA LYS A 253 8.78 -16.21 15.96
C LYS A 253 7.97 -15.15 15.23
N VAL A 254 6.99 -14.54 15.90
CA VAL A 254 6.13 -13.50 15.31
C VAL A 254 6.49 -12.14 15.89
N SER A 255 6.96 -11.23 15.05
CA SER A 255 7.28 -9.84 15.42
C SER A 255 6.35 -8.88 14.67
N ILE A 256 5.62 -8.04 15.41
CA ILE A 256 4.72 -7.02 14.86
C ILE A 256 5.23 -5.64 15.28
N ILE A 257 5.55 -4.82 14.28
CA ILE A 257 6.09 -3.48 14.41
C ILE A 257 4.98 -2.48 14.10
N LEU A 258 4.71 -1.60 15.06
CA LEU A 258 3.62 -0.63 15.08
C LEU A 258 4.17 0.78 15.33
N GLY A 259 3.37 1.83 15.12
CA GLY A 259 3.82 3.21 15.32
C GLY A 259 3.67 3.68 16.77
N SER A 260 4.73 4.22 17.38
CA SER A 260 4.63 4.98 18.64
C SER A 260 4.08 6.39 18.41
N VAL A 261 4.07 6.86 17.16
CA VAL A 261 3.49 8.11 16.69
C VAL A 261 2.45 7.77 15.62
N SER A 262 1.31 8.46 15.66
CA SER A 262 0.20 8.25 14.72
C SER A 262 -0.41 9.59 14.32
N ASP A 263 -0.72 9.75 13.05
CA ASP A 263 -1.51 10.84 12.50
C ASP A 263 -3.00 10.71 12.89
N VAL A 264 -3.47 9.50 13.19
CA VAL A 264 -4.83 9.23 13.65
C VAL A 264 -4.80 8.63 15.06
N GLY A 265 -4.92 9.49 16.08
CA GLY A 265 -4.80 9.11 17.49
C GLY A 265 -5.78 8.01 17.93
N ILE A 266 -7.05 8.08 17.51
CA ILE A 266 -8.06 7.06 17.86
C ILE A 266 -7.73 5.68 17.28
N VAL A 267 -7.13 5.62 16.08
CA VAL A 267 -6.74 4.36 15.44
C VAL A 267 -5.53 3.75 16.14
N ARG A 268 -4.59 4.57 16.64
CA ARG A 268 -3.52 4.10 17.51
C ARG A 268 -4.07 3.43 18.77
N ARG A 269 -4.97 4.11 19.49
CA ARG A 269 -5.60 3.56 20.70
C ARG A 269 -6.38 2.28 20.42
N ALA A 270 -7.06 2.22 19.28
CA ALA A 270 -7.71 1.00 18.81
C ALA A 270 -6.73 -0.14 18.48
N SER A 271 -5.51 0.17 18.02
CA SER A 271 -4.46 -0.82 17.78
C SER A 271 -3.89 -1.35 19.11
N GLU A 272 -3.66 -0.45 20.08
CA GLU A 272 -3.18 -0.76 21.44
C GLU A 272 -4.14 -1.69 22.21
N TYR A 273 -5.44 -1.70 21.86
CA TYR A 273 -6.41 -2.66 22.41
C TYR A 273 -5.98 -4.12 22.20
N PHE A 274 -5.28 -4.42 21.09
CA PHE A 274 -4.86 -5.78 20.77
C PHE A 274 -3.57 -6.22 21.49
N TYR A 275 -2.82 -5.29 22.10
CA TYR A 275 -1.47 -5.58 22.60
C TYR A 275 -1.47 -6.69 23.65
N ALA A 276 -2.36 -6.63 24.63
CA ALA A 276 -2.43 -7.64 25.69
C ALA A 276 -2.61 -9.06 25.14
N ASP A 277 -3.47 -9.22 24.13
CA ASP A 277 -3.78 -10.54 23.59
C ASP A 277 -2.66 -11.06 22.68
N MET A 278 -1.88 -10.18 22.05
CA MET A 278 -0.71 -10.59 21.27
C MET A 278 0.43 -11.01 22.21
N LEU A 279 0.74 -10.18 23.22
CA LEU A 279 1.83 -10.43 24.16
C LEU A 279 1.63 -11.72 24.97
N LYS A 280 0.39 -12.02 25.39
CA LYS A 280 0.07 -13.26 26.11
C LYS A 280 0.32 -14.53 25.30
N GLU A 281 0.31 -14.43 23.98
CA GLU A 281 0.50 -15.55 23.05
C GLU A 281 1.95 -15.62 22.55
N GLY A 282 2.87 -14.90 23.18
CA GLY A 282 4.29 -14.89 22.82
C GLY A 282 4.62 -14.12 21.54
N ILE A 283 3.69 -13.30 21.02
CA ILE A 283 3.96 -12.43 19.88
C ILE A 283 4.75 -11.21 20.36
N GLU A 284 5.87 -10.93 19.71
CA GLU A 284 6.72 -9.78 20.01
C GLU A 284 6.12 -8.51 19.41
N LEU A 285 5.97 -7.47 20.22
CA LEU A 285 5.50 -6.16 19.78
C LEU A 285 6.62 -5.14 19.88
N TYR A 286 6.76 -4.33 18.83
CA TYR A 286 7.72 -3.24 18.76
C TYR A 286 7.02 -1.94 18.34
N GLU A 287 7.43 -0.81 18.92
CA GLU A 287 6.93 0.52 18.56
C GLU A 287 8.02 1.36 17.89
N TRP A 288 7.83 1.71 16.62
CA TRP A 288 8.66 2.64 15.85
C TRP A 288 8.57 4.06 16.41
N ARG A 289 9.72 4.63 16.81
CA ARG A 289 9.81 5.93 17.47
C ARG A 289 10.00 7.16 16.56
N PRO A 290 10.86 7.12 15.52
CA PRO A 290 11.31 8.36 14.87
C PRO A 290 10.23 9.19 14.17
N SER A 291 9.16 8.56 13.67
CA SER A 291 8.12 9.22 12.88
C SER A 291 6.82 8.40 12.87
N VAL A 292 5.82 8.79 12.08
CA VAL A 292 4.64 7.93 11.87
C VAL A 292 5.06 6.66 11.11
N LEU A 293 4.64 5.49 11.61
CA LEU A 293 4.78 4.23 10.88
C LEU A 293 3.60 4.07 9.92
N HIS A 294 3.87 4.20 8.64
CA HIS A 294 2.91 3.99 7.56
C HIS A 294 3.25 2.75 6.71
N ALA A 295 4.17 1.90 7.15
CA ALA A 295 4.57 0.70 6.44
C ALA A 295 3.45 -0.37 6.32
N LYS A 296 3.40 -1.03 5.15
CA LYS A 296 2.59 -2.23 4.89
C LYS A 296 3.45 -3.34 4.26
N ILE A 297 4.42 -3.82 5.02
CA ILE A 297 5.36 -4.85 4.58
C ILE A 297 5.30 -6.06 5.50
N ALA A 298 5.37 -7.25 4.91
CA ALA A 298 5.40 -8.52 5.61
C ALA A 298 6.49 -9.41 5.02
N LEU A 299 7.25 -10.07 5.90
CA LEU A 299 8.28 -11.03 5.54
C LEU A 299 8.06 -12.32 6.32
N ILE A 300 8.06 -13.46 5.63
CA ILE A 300 7.83 -14.79 6.22
C ILE A 300 8.91 -15.76 5.75
N ASP A 301 9.57 -16.40 6.74
CA ASP A 301 10.53 -17.50 6.58
C ASP A 301 11.69 -17.25 5.61
N ASN A 302 12.07 -15.99 5.35
CA ASN A 302 13.05 -15.61 4.32
C ASN A 302 12.74 -16.13 2.91
N LYS A 303 11.46 -16.42 2.63
CA LYS A 303 11.00 -17.01 1.37
C LYS A 303 9.92 -16.19 0.67
N TRP A 304 9.27 -15.30 1.42
CA TRP A 304 8.17 -14.52 0.93
C TRP A 304 8.18 -13.14 1.56
N LEU A 305 8.12 -12.13 0.70
CA LEU A 305 7.89 -10.74 1.10
C LEU A 305 6.67 -10.20 0.35
N SER A 306 5.80 -9.49 1.06
CA SER A 306 4.71 -8.72 0.48
C SER A 306 4.84 -7.27 0.88
N VAL A 307 4.74 -6.37 -0.09
CA VAL A 307 4.77 -4.92 0.11
C VAL A 307 3.79 -4.25 -0.85
N GLY A 308 3.15 -3.17 -0.41
CA GLY A 308 2.17 -2.47 -1.22
C GLY A 308 1.30 -1.54 -0.39
N SER A 309 0.07 -1.35 -0.82
CA SER A 309 -0.84 -0.39 -0.22
C SER A 309 -1.78 -0.97 0.85
N TYR A 310 -1.91 -2.30 0.90
CA TYR A 310 -2.88 -3.00 1.75
C TYR A 310 -2.54 -2.94 3.24
N ASN A 311 -3.41 -2.29 4.03
CA ASN A 311 -3.33 -2.32 5.49
C ASN A 311 -3.97 -3.60 6.05
N LEU A 312 -3.46 -4.10 7.17
CA LEU A 312 -4.04 -5.26 7.87
C LEU A 312 -5.28 -4.86 8.69
N ASN A 313 -6.28 -4.30 8.02
CA ASN A 313 -7.55 -3.87 8.60
C ASN A 313 -8.73 -4.03 7.63
N HIS A 314 -9.95 -3.89 8.16
CA HIS A 314 -11.18 -4.06 7.38
C HIS A 314 -11.39 -2.98 6.31
N LEU A 315 -10.78 -1.80 6.44
CA LEU A 315 -10.89 -0.75 5.42
C LEU A 315 -10.23 -1.21 4.12
N SER A 316 -9.02 -1.79 4.18
CA SER A 316 -8.32 -2.33 3.01
C SER A 316 -8.93 -3.63 2.47
N ASP A 317 -9.71 -4.35 3.28
CA ASP A 317 -10.47 -5.51 2.80
C ASP A 317 -11.69 -5.12 1.95
N PHE A 318 -12.38 -4.03 2.31
CA PHE A 318 -13.73 -3.76 1.82
C PHE A 318 -13.93 -2.40 1.17
N GLY A 319 -13.20 -1.38 1.63
CA GLY A 319 -13.40 0.02 1.24
C GLY A 319 -12.37 0.56 0.25
N SER A 320 -11.29 -0.18 -0.02
CA SER A 320 -10.17 0.28 -0.85
C SER A 320 -9.85 -0.69 -1.98
N ILE A 321 -9.42 -0.13 -3.11
CA ILE A 321 -8.74 -0.85 -4.18
C ILE A 321 -7.25 -0.80 -3.86
N GLU A 322 -6.68 -1.97 -3.60
CA GLU A 322 -5.33 -2.13 -3.09
C GLU A 322 -4.49 -2.94 -4.07
N CYS A 323 -3.19 -2.67 -4.09
CA CYS A 323 -2.21 -3.40 -4.89
C CYS A 323 -0.99 -3.73 -4.04
N ASN A 324 -0.59 -5.00 -4.06
CA ASN A 324 0.67 -5.45 -3.49
C ASN A 324 1.48 -6.18 -4.54
N ILE A 325 2.79 -6.19 -4.36
CA ILE A 325 3.70 -7.12 -5.02
C ILE A 325 4.21 -8.11 -3.98
N GLU A 326 4.22 -9.38 -4.38
CA GLU A 326 4.85 -10.46 -3.63
C GLU A 326 6.15 -10.85 -4.32
N VAL A 327 7.20 -11.03 -3.52
CA VAL A 327 8.53 -11.46 -3.95
C VAL A 327 8.85 -12.81 -3.32
N TYR A 328 9.31 -13.74 -4.15
CA TYR A 328 9.62 -15.13 -3.83
C TYR A 328 11.08 -15.42 -4.16
N ASP A 329 11.99 -14.79 -3.43
CA ASP A 329 13.42 -14.95 -3.64
C ASP A 329 14.16 -14.91 -2.30
N ASN A 330 14.99 -15.92 -2.03
CA ASN A 330 15.60 -16.09 -0.73
C ASN A 330 16.66 -15.01 -0.45
N GLU A 331 17.50 -14.67 -1.44
CA GLU A 331 18.57 -13.69 -1.26
C GLU A 331 17.99 -12.29 -1.00
N PHE A 332 16.99 -11.91 -1.80
CA PHE A 332 16.22 -10.70 -1.60
C PHE A 332 15.55 -10.68 -0.23
N CYS A 333 14.88 -11.77 0.17
CA CYS A 333 14.22 -11.83 1.48
C CYS A 333 15.21 -11.78 2.64
N ILE A 334 16.38 -12.43 2.55
CA ILE A 334 17.42 -12.36 3.59
C ILE A 334 17.95 -10.92 3.70
N SER A 335 18.24 -10.27 2.57
CA SER A 335 18.68 -8.87 2.54
C SER A 335 17.61 -7.94 3.15
N ALA A 336 16.35 -8.12 2.76
CA ALA A 336 15.23 -7.37 3.33
C ALA A 336 15.06 -7.64 4.84
N GLN A 337 15.21 -8.89 5.29
CA GLN A 337 15.13 -9.23 6.71
C GLN A 337 16.19 -8.45 7.50
N LYS A 338 17.44 -8.46 7.02
CA LYS A 338 18.55 -7.73 7.66
C LYS A 338 18.22 -6.25 7.81
N SER A 339 17.80 -5.58 6.73
CA SER A 339 17.43 -4.16 6.77
C SER A 339 16.27 -3.88 7.74
N LEU A 340 15.25 -4.74 7.76
CA LEU A 340 14.11 -4.59 8.68
C LEU A 340 14.52 -4.83 10.15
N GLU A 341 15.38 -5.79 10.42
CA GLU A 341 15.88 -6.06 11.78
C GLU A 341 16.78 -4.94 12.29
N GLU A 342 17.62 -4.36 11.44
CA GLU A 342 18.42 -3.18 11.78
C GLU A 342 17.53 -2.00 12.23
N LEU A 343 16.41 -1.76 11.52
CA LEU A 343 15.43 -0.74 11.92
C LEU A 343 14.76 -1.07 13.27
N ILE A 344 14.44 -2.35 13.52
CA ILE A 344 13.85 -2.79 14.78
C ILE A 344 14.81 -2.53 15.94
N VAL A 345 16.07 -2.94 15.80
CA VAL A 345 17.09 -2.81 16.85
C VAL A 345 17.42 -1.35 17.13
N LYS A 346 17.53 -0.53 16.09
CA LYS A 346 17.97 0.86 16.21
C LYS A 346 16.87 1.80 16.70
N ASP A 347 15.66 1.65 16.16
CA ASP A 347 14.66 2.73 16.19
C ASP A 347 13.31 2.29 16.80
N CYS A 348 13.17 1.05 17.24
CA CYS A 348 11.95 0.57 17.89
C CYS A 348 12.13 0.25 19.38
N ASP A 349 11.07 0.48 20.16
CA ASP A 349 10.97 0.02 21.55
C ASP A 349 10.31 -1.36 21.60
N ASN A 350 10.92 -2.33 22.28
CA ASN A 350 10.26 -3.60 22.59
C ASN A 350 9.20 -3.41 23.69
N ILE A 351 7.94 -3.75 23.37
CA ILE A 351 6.84 -3.68 24.33
C ILE A 351 6.75 -5.00 25.08
N SER A 352 7.57 -5.17 26.11
CA SER A 352 7.50 -6.34 26.98
C SER A 352 6.19 -6.36 27.79
N TRP A 353 5.81 -7.54 28.30
CA TRP A 353 4.63 -7.67 29.17
C TRP A 353 4.70 -6.75 30.40
N ILE A 354 5.91 -6.59 30.98
CA ILE A 354 6.14 -5.70 32.13
C ILE A 354 5.94 -4.24 31.73
N LEU A 355 6.49 -3.82 30.59
CA LEU A 355 6.32 -2.46 30.08
C LEU A 355 4.85 -2.18 29.73
N TYR A 356 4.15 -3.17 29.15
CA TYR A 356 2.73 -3.10 28.87
C TYR A 356 1.92 -2.83 30.15
N LEU A 357 2.13 -3.61 31.21
CA LEU A 357 1.40 -3.42 32.47
C LEU A 357 1.69 -2.06 33.12
N LYS A 358 2.91 -1.54 33.00
CA LYS A 358 3.28 -0.20 33.47
C LYS A 358 2.62 0.91 32.66
N ARG A 359 2.57 0.79 31.33
CA ARG A 359 1.99 1.80 30.42
C ARG A 359 0.46 1.77 30.40
N PHE A 360 -0.16 0.59 30.53
CA PHE A 360 -1.59 0.38 30.27
C PHE A 360 -2.34 -0.08 31.53
N GLY A 361 -2.62 0.87 32.43
CA GLY A 361 -3.50 0.66 33.58
C GLY A 361 -4.95 0.34 33.18
N PHE A 362 -5.83 0.09 34.17
CA PHE A 362 -7.24 -0.24 33.92
C PHE A 362 -7.96 0.80 33.03
N PHE A 363 -7.86 2.09 33.37
CA PHE A 363 -8.50 3.16 32.61
C PHE A 363 -7.99 3.28 31.18
N HIS A 364 -6.68 3.12 30.96
CA HIS A 364 -6.08 3.13 29.62
C HIS A 364 -6.61 1.99 28.76
N ARG A 365 -6.69 0.77 29.32
CA ARG A 365 -7.22 -0.40 28.60
C ARG A 365 -8.71 -0.24 28.28
N PHE A 366 -9.48 0.33 29.21
CA PHE A 366 -10.89 0.64 28.98
C PHE A 366 -11.06 1.69 27.86
N TYR A 367 -10.29 2.76 27.89
CA TYR A 367 -10.28 3.78 26.83
C TYR A 367 -9.90 3.20 25.47
N ASN A 368 -8.87 2.35 25.40
CA ASN A 368 -8.48 1.67 24.16
C ASN A 368 -9.61 0.79 23.62
N ALA A 369 -10.36 0.11 24.48
CA ALA A 369 -11.53 -0.68 24.08
C ALA A 369 -12.66 0.20 23.50
N ILE A 370 -12.92 1.38 24.08
CA ILE A 370 -13.87 2.35 23.53
C ILE A 370 -13.42 2.83 22.16
N CYS A 371 -12.15 3.24 22.02
CA CYS A 371 -11.59 3.67 20.74
C CYS A 371 -11.73 2.57 19.67
N TYR A 372 -11.42 1.32 20.01
CA TYR A 372 -11.65 0.18 19.12
C TYR A 372 -13.12 0.02 18.72
N GLY A 373 -14.05 0.12 19.69
CA GLY A 373 -15.48 0.07 19.42
C GLY A 373 -15.94 1.16 18.44
N LEU A 374 -15.50 2.40 18.66
CA LEU A 374 -15.80 3.55 17.79
C LEU A 374 -15.25 3.37 16.37
N VAL A 375 -13.99 2.93 16.24
CA VAL A 375 -13.39 2.65 14.92
C VAL A 375 -14.13 1.52 14.21
N ARG A 376 -14.55 0.48 14.92
CA ARG A 376 -15.33 -0.61 14.32
C ARG A 376 -16.70 -0.13 13.84
N ILE A 377 -17.38 0.72 14.62
CA ILE A 377 -18.65 1.32 14.23
C ILE A 377 -18.48 2.19 12.98
N SER A 378 -17.46 3.05 12.94
CA SER A 378 -17.21 3.91 11.77
C SER A 378 -16.92 3.13 10.50
N LEU A 379 -16.12 2.06 10.59
CA LEU A 379 -15.85 1.16 9.46
C LEU A 379 -17.11 0.43 8.98
N ASN A 380 -17.97 -0.03 9.90
CA ASN A 380 -19.23 -0.67 9.55
C ASN A 380 -20.21 0.30 8.87
N LEU A 381 -20.27 1.55 9.34
CA LEU A 381 -21.08 2.60 8.71
C LEU A 381 -20.59 2.89 7.29
N LEU A 382 -19.28 3.04 7.10
CA LEU A 382 -18.68 3.25 5.79
C LEU A 382 -19.00 2.10 4.83
N PHE A 383 -18.85 0.85 5.29
CA PHE A 383 -19.19 -0.33 4.51
C PHE A 383 -20.68 -0.39 4.14
N PHE A 384 -21.57 -0.04 5.07
CA PHE A 384 -23.01 0.02 4.82
C PHE A 384 -23.38 1.09 3.77
N MET A 385 -22.77 2.28 3.86
CA MET A 385 -22.95 3.35 2.88
C MET A 385 -22.47 2.91 1.48
N GLN A 386 -21.30 2.28 1.39
CA GLN A 386 -20.78 1.74 0.13
C GLN A 386 -21.72 0.69 -0.47
N ASN A 387 -22.17 -0.29 0.32
CA ASN A 387 -23.08 -1.33 -0.18
C ASN A 387 -24.46 -0.80 -0.63
N ARG A 388 -25.01 0.21 0.07
CA ARG A 388 -26.26 0.86 -0.36
C ARG A 388 -26.10 1.54 -1.71
N ASN A 389 -24.99 2.24 -1.93
CA ASN A 389 -24.70 2.90 -3.21
C ASN A 389 -24.51 1.87 -4.33
N ASN A 390 -23.84 0.75 -4.06
CA ASN A 390 -23.61 -0.31 -5.04
C ASN A 390 -24.91 -1.03 -5.47
N LYS A 391 -25.87 -1.23 -4.56
CA LYS A 391 -27.18 -1.80 -4.91
C LYS A 391 -27.96 -0.90 -5.87
N LYS A 392 -27.85 0.43 -5.74
CA LYS A 392 -28.51 1.38 -6.65
C LYS A 392 -27.92 1.35 -8.06
N GLU A 393 -26.63 1.05 -8.22
CA GLU A 393 -25.98 0.94 -9.54
C GLU A 393 -26.32 -0.37 -10.26
N ARG A 394 -26.43 -1.49 -9.55
CA ARG A 394 -26.86 -2.77 -10.13
C ARG A 394 -28.30 -2.80 -10.63
N VAL A 395 -29.14 -1.85 -10.23
CA VAL A 395 -30.52 -1.69 -10.69
C VAL A 395 -30.60 -0.76 -11.92
N LYS A 396 -29.49 -0.12 -12.30
CA LYS A 396 -29.39 0.79 -13.45
C LYS A 396 -28.60 0.21 -14.65
N ILE A 397 -28.12 -1.02 -14.53
CA ILE A 397 -27.55 -1.85 -15.60
C ILE A 397 -28.57 -2.93 -15.87
#